data_AF-A0A967GDP3-F1
#
_entry.id   AF-A0A967GDP3-F1
#
_cell.length_a   1.000
_cell.length_b   1.000
_cell.length_c   1.000
_cell.angle_alpha   90.00
_cell.angle_beta   90.00
_cell.angle_gamma   90.00
#
_symmetry.space_group_name_H-M   'P 1'
#
loop_
_entity.id
_entity.type
_entity.pdbx_description
1 polymer ?
#
loop_
_entity_poly.entity_id
_entity_poly.type
_entity_poly.pdbx_seq_one_letter_code
_entity_poly.pdbx_strand_id
1 'polypeptide(L)' 'STPVLRFKDDVLVEVRPHPGGSEVAMRSKSRVGKGDLGANAKRIRAFLAALRTRVPAAVR' A
#
# COMPACT_ATOMS: atom_id res chain seq x y z
N SER A 1 11.12 4.42 11.72
CA SER A 1 10.91 3.15 12.42
C SER A 1 11.44 3.32 13.82
N THR A 2 10.61 3.15 14.86
CA THR A 2 11.09 3.21 16.25
C THR A 2 11.73 1.86 16.54
N PRO A 3 13.08 1.73 16.64
CA PRO A 3 13.76 0.43 16.59
C PRO A 3 13.40 -0.51 17.74
N VAL A 4 12.84 0.04 18.83
CA VAL A 4 12.44 -0.70 20.03
C VAL A 4 11.09 -1.40 19.87
N LEU A 5 10.24 -0.92 18.97
CA LEU A 5 8.92 -1.50 18.69
C LEU A 5 9.01 -2.26 17.36
N ARG A 6 9.32 -3.56 17.42
CA ARG A 6 9.29 -4.46 16.25
C ARG A 6 7.86 -4.69 15.80
N PHE A 7 7.24 -3.66 15.22
CA PHE A 7 5.91 -3.75 14.64
C PHE A 7 5.96 -4.71 13.45
N LYS A 8 5.29 -5.85 13.58
CA LYS A 8 4.98 -6.71 12.44
C LYS A 8 3.77 -6.13 11.73
N ASP A 9 3.92 -5.78 10.47
CA ASP A 9 2.87 -5.23 9.64
C ASP A 9 2.47 -6.23 8.54
N ASP A 10 1.18 -6.25 8.22
CA ASP A 10 0.65 -6.91 7.04
C ASP A 10 0.41 -5.88 5.94
N VAL A 11 0.85 -6.23 4.74
CA VAL A 11 0.56 -5.48 3.50
C VAL A 11 -0.02 -6.47 2.50
N LEU A 12 -1.23 -6.20 2.04
CA LEU A 12 -1.88 -6.94 0.97
C LEU A 12 -1.97 -6.03 -0.25
N VAL A 13 -1.52 -6.52 -1.39
CA VAL A 13 -1.71 -5.89 -2.69
C VAL A 13 -2.42 -6.89 -3.58
N GLU A 14 -3.58 -6.50 -4.08
CA GLU A 14 -4.38 -7.28 -5.01
C GLU A 14 -4.38 -6.56 -6.36
N VAL A 15 -4.10 -7.32 -7.43
CA VAL A 15 -4.13 -6.82 -8.80
C VAL A 15 -5.12 -7.66 -9.58
N ARG A 16 -6.11 -7.01 -10.18
CA ARG A 16 -7.17 -7.67 -10.95
C ARG A 16 -7.20 -7.14 -12.38
N PRO A 17 -7.52 -7.98 -13.38
CA PRO A 17 -7.83 -7.49 -14.72
C PRO A 17 -8.97 -6.48 -14.68
N HIS A 18 -8.84 -5.38 -15.43
CA HIS A 18 -9.90 -4.39 -15.63
C HIS A 18 -9.91 -3.97 -17.11
N PRO A 19 -11.07 -3.63 -17.71
CA PRO A 19 -11.07 -3.07 -19.06
C PRO A 19 -10.08 -1.90 -19.20
N GLY A 20 -9.14 -2.00 -20.14
CA GLY A 20 -8.10 -0.99 -20.37
C GLY A 20 -6.90 -1.04 -19.40
N GLY A 21 -6.75 -2.08 -18.58
CA GLY A 21 -5.57 -2.26 -17.74
C GLY A 21 -5.76 -3.19 -16.54
N SER A 22 -5.36 -2.72 -15.37
CA SER A 22 -5.50 -3.47 -14.12
C SER A 22 -5.98 -2.55 -13.00
N GLU A 23 -6.86 -3.08 -12.16
CA GLU A 23 -7.23 -2.44 -10.90
C GLU A 23 -6.28 -2.92 -9.80
N VAL A 24 -5.77 -1.98 -8.99
CA VAL A 24 -4.87 -2.28 -7.87
C VAL A 24 -5.52 -1.84 -6.58
N ALA A 25 -5.77 -2.80 -5.69
CA ALA A 25 -6.25 -2.56 -4.34
C ALA A 25 -5.13 -2.84 -3.33
N MET A 26 -4.98 -1.96 -2.33
CA MET A 26 -3.98 -2.12 -1.28
C MET A 26 -4.62 -2.03 0.09
N ARG A 27 -4.23 -2.92 1.01
CA ARG A 27 -4.56 -2.85 2.43
C ARG A 27 -3.29 -2.88 3.26
N SER A 28 -3.33 -2.22 4.41
CA SER A 28 -2.21 -2.25 5.34
C SER A 28 -2.68 -2.17 6.79
N LYS A 29 -2.14 -3.07 7.62
CA LYS A 29 -2.56 -3.26 9.01
C LYS A 29 -1.37 -3.62 9.87
N SER A 30 -1.28 -3.01 11.05
CA SER A 30 -0.32 -3.42 12.08
C SER A 30 -0.87 -4.62 12.86
N ARG A 31 -0.05 -5.65 13.08
CA ARG A 31 -0.46 -6.86 13.82
C ARG A 31 -0.54 -6.63 15.33
N VAL A 32 0.22 -5.66 15.82
CA VAL A 32 0.36 -5.36 17.25
C VAL A 32 0.23 -3.86 17.45
N GLY A 33 -0.43 -3.46 18.53
CA GLY A 33 -0.68 -2.07 18.89
C GLY A 33 -2.16 -1.72 18.81
N LYS A 34 -2.58 -0.69 19.57
CA LYS A 34 -3.96 -0.19 19.60
C LYS A 34 -4.23 0.89 18.53
N GLY A 35 -3.19 1.38 17.86
CA GLY A 35 -3.26 2.39 16.82
C GLY A 35 -1.91 2.60 16.17
N ASP A 36 -1.91 3.08 14.93
CA ASP A 36 -0.71 3.25 14.09
C ASP A 36 -0.36 4.72 13.82
N LEU A 37 -1.12 5.66 14.42
CA LEU A 37 -1.00 7.11 14.21
C LEU A 37 -0.98 7.52 12.73
N GLY A 38 -1.71 6.79 11.89
CA GLY A 38 -1.79 7.04 10.45
C GLY A 38 -0.61 6.50 9.63
N ALA A 39 0.29 5.71 10.23
CA ALA A 39 1.40 5.09 9.52
C ALA A 39 0.93 4.20 8.35
N ASN A 40 -0.17 3.44 8.52
CA ASN A 40 -0.72 2.60 7.48
C ASN A 40 -1.30 3.42 6.33
N ALA A 41 -2.02 4.50 6.64
CA ALA A 41 -2.52 5.42 5.63
C ALA A 41 -1.37 6.10 4.86
N LYS A 42 -0.30 6.51 5.55
CA LYS A 42 0.90 7.06 4.91
C LYS A 42 1.56 6.03 3.99
N ARG A 43 1.68 4.77 4.41
CA ARG A 43 2.24 3.68 3.61
C ARG A 43 1.43 3.44 2.34
N ILE A 44 0.10 3.37 2.45
CA ILE A 44 -0.79 3.17 1.30
C ILE A 44 -0.61 4.29 0.28
N ARG A 45 -0.67 5.55 0.71
CA ARG A 45 -0.50 6.69 -0.19
C ARG A 45 0.87 6.70 -0.88
N ALA A 46 1.93 6.46 -0.13
CA ALA A 46 3.29 6.43 -0.67
C ALA A 46 3.47 5.32 -1.72
N PHE A 47 2.94 4.12 -1.45
CA PHE A 47 3.00 3.01 -2.39
C PHE A 47 2.23 3.31 -3.68
N LEU A 48 0.98 3.78 -3.59
CA LEU A 48 0.16 4.08 -4.78
C LEU A 48 0.76 5.23 -5.61
N ALA A 49 1.35 6.24 -4.95
CA ALA A 49 2.07 7.31 -5.65
C ALA A 49 3.28 6.77 -6.41
N ALA A 50 4.12 5.95 -5.74
CA ALA A 50 5.28 5.33 -6.39
C ALA A 50 4.86 4.39 -7.54
N LEU A 51 3.77 3.65 -7.37
CA LEU A 51 3.25 2.77 -8.42
C LEU A 51 2.89 3.55 -9.69
N ARG A 52 2.17 4.67 -9.54
CA ARG A 52 1.83 5.56 -10.66
C ARG A 52 3.04 6.12 -11.40
N THR A 53 4.15 6.35 -10.71
CA THR A 53 5.39 6.83 -11.36
C THR A 53 6.14 5.74 -12.11
N ARG A 54 6.00 4.47 -11.69
CA ARG A 54 6.77 3.34 -12.23
C ARG A 54 6.01 2.55 -13.28
N VAL A 55 4.69 2.58 -13.22
CA VAL A 55 3.80 1.96 -14.21
C VAL A 55 3.22 3.09 -15.05
N PRO A 56 3.69 3.27 -16.29
CA PRO A 56 3.08 4.24 -17.19
C PRO A 56 1.59 3.91 -17.34
N ALA A 57 0.75 4.94 -17.40
CA ALA A 57 -0.65 4.73 -17.79
C ALA A 57 -0.65 3.99 -19.13
N ALA A 58 -1.49 2.97 -19.26
CA ALA A 58 -1.69 2.30 -20.54
C ALA A 58 -2.03 3.38 -21.58
N VAL A 59 -1.13 3.57 -22.54
CA VAL A 59 -1.38 4.40 -23.70
C VAL A 59 -2.59 3.77 -24.39
N ARG A 60 -3.68 4.54 -24.53
CA ARG A 60 -4.87 4.09 -25.25
C ARG A 60 -4.52 3.74 -26.69
#